data_AF-A0A821PQM2-F1
#
_entry.id   AF-A0A821PQM2-F1
#
_cell.length_a   1.000
_cell.length_b   1.000
_cell.length_c   1.000
_cell.angle_alpha   90.00
_cell.angle_beta   90.00
_cell.angle_gamma   90.00
#
_symmetry.space_group_name_H-M   'P 1'
#
loop_
_entity.id
_entity.type
_entity.pdbx_description
1 polymer ?
#
loop_
_entity_poly.entity_id
_entity_poly.type
_entity_poly.pdbx_seq_one_letter_code
_entity_poly.pdbx_strand_id
1 'polypeptide(L)'
;LVHDDLRTFLDTNLPKEKKRAKMILGVADSRIASAINEHFSISCQHTGVIPELLRGLRLHFPNLVKGLTDQNQSKAQLGLGHAYSRAKVKFNVNRVDNMIIQSIALLDQLDKDINTFSMRIREWYGYHFPELIRIISDNYTYARVVYLMKNRKEFTINHEEELEAITMDSGKTAAILIEKNLQSIMKKNWKQLQWIAGKQRQFSKQ
;
A
#
# COMPACT_ATOMS: atom_id res chain seq x y z
N LEU A 1 -5.39 25.56 27.68
CA LEU A 1 -4.68 24.73 28.69
C LEU A 1 -5.55 23.57 29.16
N VAL A 2 -6.83 23.82 29.45
CA VAL A 2 -7.85 22.78 29.53
C VAL A 2 -8.52 22.65 28.16
N HIS A 3 -8.58 21.44 27.60
CA HIS A 3 -9.31 21.17 26.35
C HIS A 3 -10.79 20.96 26.67
N ASP A 4 -11.70 21.27 25.74
CA ASP A 4 -13.15 21.18 25.98
C ASP A 4 -13.62 19.76 26.34
N ASP A 5 -12.93 18.73 25.83
CA ASP A 5 -13.18 17.33 26.20
C ASP A 5 -12.89 17.07 27.69
N LEU A 6 -11.81 17.65 28.22
CA LEU A 6 -11.46 17.49 29.63
C LEU A 6 -12.49 18.19 30.53
N ARG A 7 -13.01 19.34 30.09
CA ARG A 7 -14.08 20.05 30.79
C ARG A 7 -15.36 19.21 30.84
N THR A 8 -15.79 18.69 29.70
CA THR A 8 -16.99 17.85 29.56
C THR A 8 -16.89 16.57 30.40
N PHE A 9 -15.70 15.95 30.41
CA PHE A 9 -15.44 14.75 31.21
C PHE A 9 -15.54 15.04 32.71
N LEU A 10 -14.97 16.15 33.18
CA LEU A 10 -15.04 16.53 34.59
C LEU A 10 -16.48 16.86 35.01
N ASP A 11 -17.24 17.59 34.20
CA ASP A 11 -18.64 17.91 34.47
C ASP A 11 -19.54 16.67 34.60
N THR A 12 -19.25 15.64 33.79
CA THR A 12 -20.02 14.39 33.78
C THR A 12 -19.71 13.51 35.00
N ASN A 13 -18.44 13.46 35.42
CA ASN A 13 -18.00 12.53 36.47
C ASN A 13 -17.97 13.13 37.89
N LEU A 14 -18.08 14.46 38.03
CA LEU A 14 -18.08 15.12 39.34
C LEU A 14 -19.50 15.30 39.91
N PRO A 15 -19.75 14.92 41.18
CA PRO A 15 -21.05 15.12 41.82
C PRO A 15 -21.42 16.61 41.94
N LYS A 16 -22.72 16.92 41.90
CA LYS A 16 -23.21 18.32 41.89
C LYS A 16 -22.93 19.08 43.20
N GLU A 17 -22.55 20.35 43.02
CA GLU A 17 -22.26 21.50 43.89
C GLU A 17 -22.12 21.33 45.42
N LYS A 18 -23.05 20.72 46.16
CA LYS A 18 -22.97 20.71 47.64
C LYS A 18 -21.88 19.82 48.24
N LYS A 19 -21.32 18.86 47.48
CA LYS A 19 -20.18 18.01 47.88
C LYS A 19 -18.86 18.36 47.17
N ARG A 20 -18.85 19.34 46.26
CA ARG A 20 -17.68 19.69 45.45
C ARG A 20 -16.55 20.31 46.28
N ALA A 21 -16.88 21.12 47.28
CA ALA A 21 -15.90 21.78 48.15
C ALA A 21 -15.13 20.81 49.07
N LYS A 22 -15.67 19.60 49.32
CA LYS A 22 -14.99 18.56 50.13
C LYS A 22 -14.22 17.53 49.30
N MET A 23 -14.34 17.57 47.97
CA MET A 23 -13.60 16.65 47.11
C MET A 23 -12.21 17.18 46.83
N ILE A 24 -11.23 16.30 47.01
CA ILE A 24 -9.83 16.55 46.67
C ILE A 24 -9.55 15.84 45.35
N LEU A 25 -9.20 16.61 44.31
CA LEU A 25 -8.79 16.04 43.02
C LEU A 25 -7.27 15.97 42.96
N GLY A 26 -6.73 14.77 42.74
CA GLY A 26 -5.30 14.58 42.50
C GLY A 26 -4.93 14.85 41.05
N VAL A 27 -4.04 15.83 40.81
CA VAL A 27 -3.57 16.20 39.47
C VAL A 27 -2.05 16.09 39.42
N ALA A 28 -1.51 15.62 38.30
CA ALA A 28 -0.06 15.43 38.12
C ALA A 28 0.72 16.75 38.02
N ASP A 29 0.17 17.75 37.31
CA ASP A 29 0.83 19.03 37.04
C ASP A 29 0.20 20.18 37.82
N SER A 30 1.04 21.03 38.41
CA SER A 30 0.61 22.23 39.14
C SER A 30 -0.13 23.23 38.25
N ARG A 31 0.34 23.42 37.01
CA ARG A 31 -0.29 24.35 36.03
C ARG A 31 -1.70 23.92 35.63
N ILE A 32 -1.94 22.61 35.48
CA ILE A 32 -3.26 22.08 35.18
C ILE A 32 -4.15 22.17 36.42
N ALA A 33 -3.60 21.90 37.61
CA ALA A 33 -4.32 22.06 38.87
C ALA A 33 -4.82 23.49 39.07
N SER A 34 -3.99 24.50 38.78
CA SER A 34 -4.40 25.92 38.81
C SER A 34 -5.54 26.20 37.85
N ALA A 35 -5.43 25.77 36.58
CA ALA A 35 -6.46 25.99 35.57
C ALA A 35 -7.80 25.30 35.91
N ILE A 36 -7.77 24.10 36.49
CA ILE A 36 -8.98 23.39 36.92
C ILE A 36 -9.61 24.08 38.13
N ASN A 37 -8.81 24.55 39.08
CA ASN A 37 -9.31 25.26 40.26
C ASN A 37 -10.02 26.57 39.86
N GLU A 38 -9.47 27.31 38.90
CA GLU A 38 -10.11 28.53 38.35
C GLU A 38 -11.48 28.23 37.70
N HIS A 39 -11.60 27.14 36.94
CA HIS A 39 -12.83 26.82 36.22
C HIS A 39 -13.91 26.10 37.04
N PHE A 40 -13.52 25.26 38.00
CA PHE A 40 -14.45 24.37 38.71
C PHE A 40 -14.53 24.63 40.21
N SER A 41 -13.68 25.51 40.76
CA SER A 41 -13.61 25.82 42.21
C SER A 41 -13.46 24.58 43.09
N ILE A 42 -12.60 23.64 42.68
CA ILE A 42 -12.30 22.37 43.37
C ILE A 42 -10.91 22.44 44.00
N SER A 43 -10.78 21.91 45.22
CA SER A 43 -9.49 21.73 45.89
C SER A 43 -8.63 20.69 45.16
N CYS A 44 -7.77 21.14 44.24
CA CYS A 44 -6.83 20.29 43.51
C CYS A 44 -5.52 20.15 44.31
N GLN A 45 -5.11 18.91 44.60
CA GLN A 45 -3.83 18.62 45.24
C GLN A 45 -2.87 17.97 44.22
N HIS A 46 -1.59 18.30 44.30
CA HIS A 46 -0.53 17.77 43.43
C HIS A 46 0.67 17.23 44.23
N THR A 47 0.74 17.52 45.53
CA THR A 47 1.84 17.20 46.43
C THR A 47 1.54 16.00 47.34
N GLY A 48 2.58 15.37 47.89
CA GLY A 48 2.47 14.30 48.88
C GLY A 48 2.24 12.93 48.26
N VAL A 49 1.11 12.29 48.59
CA VAL A 49 0.81 10.89 48.24
C VAL A 49 0.33 10.73 46.78
N ILE A 50 -0.10 11.83 46.15
CA ILE A 50 -0.74 11.83 44.82
C ILE A 50 0.22 11.41 43.69
N PRO A 51 1.48 11.89 43.63
CA PRO A 51 2.46 11.39 42.66
C PRO A 51 2.72 9.88 42.77
N GLU A 52 2.82 9.34 43.99
CA GLU A 52 3.01 7.90 44.22
C GLU A 52 1.79 7.09 43.79
N LEU A 53 0.59 7.60 44.08
CA LEU A 53 -0.67 6.99 43.66
C LEU A 53 -0.80 6.99 42.12
N LEU A 54 -0.46 8.10 41.46
CA LEU A 54 -0.41 8.19 40.00
C LEU A 54 0.64 7.25 39.39
N ARG A 55 1.78 7.04 40.08
CA ARG A 55 2.80 6.08 39.67
C ARG A 55 2.29 4.64 39.72
N GLY A 56 1.59 4.28 40.80
CA GLY A 56 0.93 2.98 40.94
C GLY A 56 -0.16 2.76 39.90
N LEU A 57 -0.98 3.78 39.62
CA LEU A 57 -1.99 3.74 38.56
C LEU A 57 -1.36 3.55 37.18
N ARG A 58 -0.22 4.20 36.90
CA ARG A 58 0.49 4.05 35.61
C ARG A 58 1.08 2.65 35.44
N LEU A 59 1.60 2.06 36.53
CA LEU A 59 2.15 0.69 36.50
C LEU A 59 1.07 -0.37 36.25
N HIS A 60 -0.09 -0.22 36.89
CA HIS A 60 -1.20 -1.17 36.76
C HIS A 60 -2.26 -0.74 35.74
N PHE A 61 -1.99 0.30 34.95
CA PHE A 61 -2.90 0.83 33.94
C PHE A 61 -3.48 -0.23 32.97
N PRO A 62 -2.68 -1.19 32.46
CA PRO A 62 -3.19 -2.25 31.58
C PRO A 62 -4.20 -3.18 32.27
N ASN A 63 -4.10 -3.34 33.59
CA ASN A 63 -4.95 -4.21 34.38
C ASN A 63 -6.21 -3.49 34.89
N LEU A 64 -6.16 -2.16 35.02
CA LEU A 64 -7.26 -1.34 35.55
C LEU A 64 -8.31 -0.99 34.48
N VAL A 65 -7.90 -0.90 33.21
CA VAL A 65 -8.79 -0.53 32.10
C VAL A 65 -9.13 -1.76 31.28
N LYS A 66 -10.36 -2.26 31.43
CA LYS A 66 -10.87 -3.37 30.63
C LYS A 66 -10.86 -3.00 29.13
N GLY A 67 -10.11 -3.75 28.34
CA GLY A 67 -9.99 -3.57 26.88
C GLY A 67 -8.69 -2.89 26.42
N LEU A 68 -7.91 -2.30 27.33
CA LEU A 68 -6.61 -1.73 27.00
C LEU A 68 -5.48 -2.70 27.39
N THR A 69 -5.19 -3.66 26.50
CA THR A 69 -4.04 -4.55 26.66
C THR A 69 -2.73 -3.79 26.51
N ASP A 70 -1.64 -4.32 27.08
CA ASP A 70 -0.28 -3.75 26.94
C ASP A 70 0.11 -3.50 25.48
N GLN A 71 -0.28 -4.40 24.59
CA GLN A 71 -0.01 -4.28 23.16
C GLN A 71 -0.76 -3.11 22.53
N ASN A 72 -2.04 -2.92 22.88
CA ASN A 72 -2.85 -1.83 22.35
C ASN A 72 -2.36 -0.48 22.91
N GLN A 73 -2.00 -0.44 24.20
CA GLN A 73 -1.41 0.73 24.82
C GLN A 73 -0.09 1.14 24.15
N SER A 74 0.81 0.18 23.91
CA SER A 74 2.09 0.44 23.26
C SER A 74 1.92 1.00 21.84
N LYS A 75 0.99 0.43 21.06
CA LYS A 75 0.64 0.92 19.72
C LYS A 75 0.06 2.34 19.75
N ALA A 76 -0.86 2.61 20.69
CA ALA A 76 -1.44 3.93 20.87
C ALA A 76 -0.39 4.98 21.27
N GLN A 77 0.52 4.63 22.18
CA GLN A 77 1.63 5.48 22.60
C GLN A 77 2.59 5.79 21.45
N LEU A 78 2.93 4.79 20.63
CA LEU A 78 3.76 4.99 19.45
C LEU A 78 3.10 5.95 18.45
N GLY A 79 1.81 5.74 18.15
CA GLY A 79 1.03 6.60 17.27
C GLY A 79 0.96 8.05 17.76
N LEU A 80 0.70 8.24 19.06
CA LEU A 80 0.65 9.55 19.70
C LEU A 80 2.03 10.23 19.69
N GLY A 81 3.09 9.50 20.05
CA GLY A 81 4.46 10.02 20.07
C GLY A 81 4.93 10.45 18.68
N HIS A 82 4.58 9.68 17.64
CA HIS A 82 4.82 10.06 16.26
C HIS A 82 4.00 11.29 15.85
N ALA A 83 2.69 11.34 16.18
CA ALA A 83 1.84 12.47 15.82
C ALA A 83 2.31 13.78 16.49
N TYR A 84 2.64 13.72 17.78
CA TYR A 84 3.17 14.85 18.53
C TYR A 84 4.51 15.33 17.95
N SER A 85 5.45 14.41 17.72
CA SER A 85 6.74 14.73 17.13
C SER A 85 6.60 15.33 15.73
N ARG A 86 5.68 14.79 14.91
CA ARG A 86 5.39 15.32 13.56
C ARG A 86 4.76 16.71 13.57
N ALA A 87 3.89 16.99 14.53
CA ALA A 87 3.26 18.31 14.64
C ALA A 87 4.26 19.37 15.15
N LYS A 88 5.17 18.97 16.04
CA LYS A 88 6.12 19.89 16.68
C LYS A 88 7.36 20.16 15.82
N VAL A 89 7.89 19.13 15.17
CA VAL A 89 9.01 19.26 14.26
C VAL A 89 8.42 19.36 12.86
N LYS A 90 8.53 20.53 12.19
CA LYS A 90 8.11 20.73 10.79
C LYS A 90 8.63 19.56 9.95
N PHE A 91 7.78 18.58 9.67
CA PHE A 91 8.28 17.29 9.20
C PHE A 91 8.71 17.39 7.74
N ASN A 92 10.02 17.46 7.57
CA ASN A 92 10.84 17.11 6.41
C ASN A 92 10.19 17.32 5.03
N VAL A 93 10.54 18.42 4.36
CA VAL A 93 10.18 18.75 2.96
C VAL A 93 10.59 17.63 2.00
N ASN A 94 11.62 16.86 2.34
CA ASN A 94 12.20 15.80 1.49
C ASN A 94 11.43 14.47 1.56
N ARG A 95 10.28 14.40 2.24
CA ARG A 95 9.46 13.16 2.27
C ARG A 95 8.89 12.82 0.89
N VAL A 96 8.69 13.83 0.04
CA VAL A 96 8.25 13.66 -1.35
C VAL A 96 9.32 12.95 -2.19
N ASP A 97 10.60 13.22 -1.93
CA ASP A 97 11.72 12.67 -2.72
C ASP A 97 11.82 11.15 -2.61
N ASN A 98 11.41 10.56 -1.48
CA ASN A 98 11.38 9.11 -1.34
C ASN A 98 10.41 8.45 -2.33
N MET A 99 9.27 9.09 -2.63
CA MET A 99 8.34 8.57 -3.64
C MET A 99 8.97 8.65 -5.04
N ILE A 100 9.67 9.74 -5.35
CA ILE A 100 10.36 9.92 -6.63
C ILE A 100 11.46 8.86 -6.81
N ILE A 101 12.30 8.66 -5.79
CA ILE A 101 13.35 7.63 -5.80
C ILE A 101 12.76 6.24 -6.00
N GLN A 102 11.68 5.91 -5.29
CA GLN A 102 10.99 4.63 -5.42
C GLN A 102 10.37 4.46 -6.81
N SER A 103 9.76 5.50 -7.37
CA SER A 103 9.17 5.45 -8.71
C SER A 103 10.22 5.25 -9.80
N ILE A 104 11.37 5.93 -9.73
CA ILE A 104 12.47 5.74 -10.68
C ILE A 104 13.02 4.31 -10.58
N ALA A 105 13.28 3.83 -9.36
CA ALA A 105 13.77 2.47 -9.14
C ALA A 105 12.78 1.40 -9.66
N LEU A 106 11.48 1.66 -9.53
CA LEU A 106 10.43 0.78 -10.03
C LEU A 106 10.36 0.79 -11.56
N LEU A 107 10.52 1.95 -12.22
CA LEU A 107 10.60 2.04 -13.68
C LEU A 107 11.81 1.26 -14.23
N ASP A 108 13.00 1.44 -13.63
CA ASP A 108 14.20 0.71 -14.04
C ASP A 108 14.05 -0.81 -13.89
N GLN A 109 13.34 -1.26 -12.84
CA GLN A 109 13.07 -2.67 -12.63
C GLN A 109 12.07 -3.21 -13.65
N LEU A 110 11.01 -2.45 -13.96
CA LEU A 110 10.02 -2.83 -14.97
C LEU A 110 10.67 -2.98 -16.36
N ASP A 111 11.59 -2.10 -16.74
CA ASP A 111 12.27 -2.20 -18.03
C ASP A 111 13.11 -3.48 -18.15
N LYS A 112 13.80 -3.87 -17.07
CA LYS A 112 14.55 -5.14 -17.01
C LYS A 112 13.60 -6.33 -17.10
N ASP A 113 12.53 -6.31 -16.32
CA ASP A 113 11.56 -7.40 -16.26
C ASP A 113 10.85 -7.59 -17.61
N ILE A 114 10.42 -6.50 -18.28
CA ILE A 114 9.80 -6.54 -19.60
C ILE A 114 10.74 -7.20 -20.62
N ASN A 115 12.03 -6.86 -20.60
CA ASN A 115 12.99 -7.46 -21.52
C ASN A 115 13.22 -8.94 -21.22
N THR A 116 13.38 -9.31 -19.95
CA THR A 116 13.51 -10.73 -19.56
C THR A 116 12.27 -11.54 -19.93
N PHE A 117 11.06 -11.02 -19.70
CA PHE A 117 9.82 -11.70 -20.10
C PHE A 117 9.68 -11.80 -21.61
N SER A 118 10.07 -10.77 -22.36
CA SER A 118 10.07 -10.80 -23.84
C SER A 118 10.95 -11.91 -24.38
N MET A 119 12.18 -12.00 -23.88
CA MET A 119 13.12 -13.05 -24.26
C MET A 119 12.58 -14.43 -23.89
N ARG A 120 11.95 -14.57 -22.72
CA ARG A 120 11.33 -15.81 -22.30
C ARG A 120 10.16 -16.22 -23.21
N ILE A 121 9.30 -15.29 -23.59
CA ILE A 121 8.18 -15.57 -24.51
C ILE A 121 8.70 -15.98 -25.89
N ARG A 122 9.77 -15.33 -26.37
CA ARG A 122 10.45 -15.72 -27.62
C ARG A 122 11.02 -17.13 -27.55
N GLU A 123 11.76 -17.48 -26.51
CA GLU A 123 12.30 -18.84 -26.35
C GLU A 123 11.19 -19.89 -26.37
N TRP A 124 10.15 -19.70 -25.56
CA TRP A 124 9.08 -20.69 -25.41
C TRP A 124 8.21 -20.82 -26.66
N TYR A 125 7.91 -19.70 -27.33
CA TYR A 125 7.13 -19.72 -28.57
C TYR A 125 7.97 -20.12 -29.78
N GLY A 126 9.28 -19.85 -29.76
CA GLY A 126 10.25 -20.30 -30.76
C GLY A 126 10.35 -21.82 -30.90
N TYR A 127 10.16 -22.56 -29.80
CA TYR A 127 10.06 -24.03 -29.87
C TYR A 127 8.86 -24.52 -30.68
N HIS A 128 7.82 -23.70 -30.82
CA HIS A 128 6.60 -24.05 -31.56
C HIS A 128 6.57 -23.44 -32.96
N PHE A 129 7.02 -22.19 -33.09
CA PHE A 129 7.05 -21.44 -34.34
C PHE A 129 8.36 -20.62 -34.46
N PRO A 130 9.45 -21.28 -34.88
CA PRO A 130 10.79 -20.67 -34.89
C PRO A 130 10.91 -19.51 -35.90
N GLU A 131 10.12 -19.53 -36.96
CA GLU A 131 10.20 -18.54 -38.04
C GLU A 131 9.66 -17.17 -37.63
N LEU A 132 8.71 -17.11 -36.68
CA LEU A 132 8.18 -15.85 -36.15
C LEU A 132 9.24 -14.99 -35.45
N ILE A 133 10.22 -15.63 -34.81
CA ILE A 133 11.33 -14.91 -34.16
C ILE A 133 12.17 -14.16 -35.21
N ARG A 134 12.30 -14.74 -36.41
CA ARG A 134 13.06 -14.12 -37.51
C ARG A 134 12.27 -13.01 -38.18
N ILE A 135 10.94 -13.10 -38.22
CA ILE A 135 10.06 -12.14 -38.89
C ILE A 135 9.84 -10.88 -38.03
N ILE A 136 9.69 -11.03 -36.70
CA ILE A 136 9.36 -9.91 -35.80
C ILE A 136 10.52 -9.62 -34.84
N SER A 137 11.23 -8.52 -35.11
CA SER A 137 12.37 -8.05 -34.32
C SER A 137 11.98 -7.31 -33.03
N ASP A 138 10.80 -6.68 -32.97
CA ASP A 138 10.33 -5.95 -31.80
C ASP A 138 9.68 -6.86 -30.74
N ASN A 139 10.08 -6.68 -29.48
CA ASN A 139 9.62 -7.46 -28.33
C ASN A 139 8.12 -7.24 -28.06
N TYR A 140 7.68 -5.98 -28.15
CA TYR A 140 6.31 -5.60 -27.85
C TYR A 140 5.33 -6.12 -28.90
N THR A 141 5.67 -5.92 -30.18
CA THR A 141 4.91 -6.44 -31.31
C THR A 141 4.85 -7.96 -31.29
N TYR A 142 5.95 -8.65 -30.96
CA TYR A 142 6.00 -10.11 -30.82
C TYR A 142 5.02 -10.61 -29.75
N ALA A 143 5.02 -10.02 -28.56
CA ALA A 143 4.11 -10.39 -27.48
C ALA A 143 2.63 -10.18 -27.86
N ARG A 144 2.32 -9.13 -28.64
CA ARG A 144 0.96 -8.87 -29.14
C ARG A 144 0.52 -9.91 -30.16
N VAL A 145 1.39 -10.29 -31.09
CA VAL A 145 1.10 -11.33 -32.10
C VAL A 145 0.89 -12.70 -31.45
N VAL A 146 1.77 -13.08 -30.52
CA VAL A 146 1.64 -14.32 -29.74
C VAL A 146 0.34 -14.34 -28.93
N TYR A 147 -0.08 -13.20 -28.38
CA TYR A 147 -1.35 -13.08 -27.66
C TYR A 147 -2.56 -13.22 -28.59
N LEU A 148 -2.51 -12.72 -29.83
CA LEU A 148 -3.60 -12.89 -30.80
C LEU A 148 -3.71 -14.31 -31.34
N MET A 149 -2.58 -14.98 -31.59
CA MET A 149 -2.51 -16.34 -32.14
C MET A 149 -3.00 -17.44 -31.16
N LYS A 150 -3.86 -17.11 -30.18
CA LYS A 150 -4.30 -17.88 -29.01
C LYS A 150 -4.51 -19.39 -29.14
N ASN A 151 -4.80 -19.97 -30.29
CA ASN A 151 -4.85 -21.42 -30.48
C ASN A 151 -4.95 -21.74 -31.98
N ARG A 152 -4.33 -22.84 -32.42
CA ARG A 152 -4.35 -23.35 -33.81
C ARG A 152 -5.76 -23.49 -34.42
N LYS A 153 -6.82 -23.52 -33.60
CA LYS A 153 -8.20 -23.83 -34.02
C LYS A 153 -9.15 -22.63 -34.13
N GLU A 154 -8.78 -21.46 -33.61
CA GLU A 154 -9.66 -20.26 -33.63
C GLU A 154 -9.15 -19.17 -34.57
N PHE A 155 -8.04 -19.41 -35.26
CA PHE A 155 -7.45 -18.43 -36.16
C PHE A 155 -8.24 -18.34 -37.47
N THR A 156 -9.32 -17.57 -37.42
CA THR A 156 -10.24 -17.29 -38.53
C THR A 156 -9.86 -15.95 -39.19
N ILE A 157 -10.34 -15.75 -40.43
CA ILE A 157 -10.08 -14.62 -41.34
C ILE A 157 -10.15 -13.23 -40.68
N ASN A 158 -10.93 -13.06 -39.60
CA ASN A 158 -11.04 -11.80 -38.85
C ASN A 158 -9.77 -11.39 -38.08
N HIS A 159 -8.82 -12.29 -37.84
CA HIS A 159 -7.55 -11.95 -37.17
C HIS A 159 -6.49 -11.41 -38.13
N GLU A 160 -6.71 -11.47 -39.44
CA GLU A 160 -5.78 -10.95 -40.46
C GLU A 160 -5.76 -9.42 -40.42
N GLU A 161 -6.91 -8.77 -40.32
CA GLU A 161 -7.02 -7.31 -40.15
C GLU A 161 -6.38 -6.83 -38.83
N GLU A 162 -6.58 -7.56 -37.73
CA GLU A 162 -5.96 -7.25 -36.44
C GLU A 162 -4.44 -7.47 -36.46
N LEU A 163 -3.95 -8.43 -37.23
CA LEU A 163 -2.52 -8.67 -37.39
C LEU A 163 -1.87 -7.66 -38.31
N GLU A 164 -2.52 -7.24 -39.40
CA GLU A 164 -2.05 -6.13 -40.23
C GLU A 164 -2.03 -4.83 -39.43
N ALA A 165 -3.03 -4.59 -38.57
CA ALA A 165 -3.05 -3.44 -37.67
C ALA A 165 -1.94 -3.47 -36.60
N ILE A 166 -1.46 -4.66 -36.21
CA ILE A 166 -0.39 -4.80 -35.20
C ILE A 166 1.00 -4.81 -35.81
N THR A 167 1.16 -5.50 -36.94
CA THR A 167 2.45 -5.62 -37.62
C THR A 167 2.74 -4.41 -38.51
N MET A 168 1.70 -3.64 -38.87
CA MET A 168 1.73 -2.50 -39.81
C MET A 168 2.37 -2.82 -41.17
N ASP A 169 2.54 -4.11 -41.47
CA ASP A 169 3.34 -4.59 -42.60
C ASP A 169 2.68 -5.85 -43.17
N SER A 170 2.01 -5.68 -44.31
CA SER A 170 1.29 -6.76 -45.00
C SER A 170 2.24 -7.89 -45.45
N GLY A 171 3.53 -7.58 -45.69
CA GLY A 171 4.55 -8.57 -46.05
C GLY A 171 4.90 -9.52 -44.90
N LYS A 172 4.99 -9.00 -43.67
CA LYS A 172 5.22 -9.82 -42.47
C LYS A 172 3.99 -10.65 -42.13
N THR A 173 2.80 -10.09 -42.32
CA THR A 173 1.54 -10.80 -42.09
C THR A 173 1.38 -11.97 -43.06
N ALA A 174 1.69 -11.77 -44.34
CA ALA A 174 1.68 -12.83 -45.35
C ALA A 174 2.70 -13.95 -45.04
N ALA A 175 3.92 -13.62 -44.61
CA ALA A 175 4.93 -14.61 -44.21
C ALA A 175 4.46 -15.48 -43.03
N ILE A 176 3.87 -14.84 -42.01
CA ILE A 176 3.28 -15.53 -40.85
C ILE A 176 2.13 -16.47 -41.26
N LEU A 177 1.37 -16.10 -42.29
CA LEU A 177 0.25 -16.90 -42.81
C LEU A 177 0.72 -18.10 -43.66
N ILE A 178 1.78 -17.92 -44.43
CA ILE A 178 2.36 -18.93 -45.34
C ILE A 178 3.05 -20.06 -44.55
N GLU A 179 3.73 -19.72 -43.46
CA GLU A 179 4.47 -20.67 -42.61
C GLU A 179 3.57 -21.43 -41.59
N LYS A 180 2.25 -21.46 -41.78
CA LYS A 180 1.23 -22.11 -40.91
C LYS A 180 1.43 -23.62 -40.61
N ASN A 181 2.54 -24.24 -41.00
CA ASN A 181 2.85 -25.66 -40.76
C ASN A 181 3.35 -25.90 -39.32
N LEU A 182 2.45 -25.69 -38.36
CA LEU A 182 2.73 -25.77 -36.91
C LEU A 182 2.61 -27.20 -36.35
N GLN A 183 3.65 -27.65 -35.62
CA GLN A 183 3.65 -28.89 -34.84
C GLN A 183 2.72 -28.81 -33.60
N SER A 184 2.25 -29.97 -33.14
CA SER A 184 1.19 -30.12 -32.12
C SER A 184 1.58 -29.56 -30.73
N ILE A 185 0.65 -28.81 -30.12
CA ILE A 185 0.83 -28.08 -28.84
C ILE A 185 0.69 -29.03 -27.63
N MET A 186 1.63 -28.99 -26.68
CA MET A 186 1.39 -29.48 -25.32
C MET A 186 0.50 -28.49 -24.54
N LYS A 187 -0.80 -28.80 -24.40
CA LYS A 187 -1.86 -27.95 -23.78
C LYS A 187 -1.51 -27.29 -22.43
N LYS A 188 -0.57 -27.85 -21.66
CA LYS A 188 -0.19 -27.37 -20.31
C LYS A 188 0.63 -26.07 -20.34
N ASN A 189 1.59 -25.95 -21.25
CA ASN A 189 2.50 -24.79 -21.31
C ASN A 189 1.82 -23.55 -21.94
N TRP A 190 0.78 -23.80 -22.74
CA TRP A 190 0.05 -22.76 -23.46
C TRP A 190 -0.69 -21.77 -22.55
N LYS A 191 -1.36 -22.27 -21.50
CA LYS A 191 -2.04 -21.40 -20.52
C LYS A 191 -1.05 -20.51 -19.77
N GLN A 192 0.16 -21.02 -19.50
CA GLN A 192 1.21 -20.28 -18.83
C GLN A 192 1.79 -19.19 -19.75
N LEU A 193 2.00 -19.49 -21.03
CA LEU A 193 2.43 -18.49 -22.02
C LEU A 193 1.41 -17.39 -22.24
N GLN A 194 0.12 -17.72 -22.32
CA GLN A 194 -0.96 -16.72 -22.41
C GLN A 194 -1.01 -15.82 -21.18
N TRP A 195 -0.78 -16.38 -20.00
CA TRP A 195 -0.73 -15.60 -18.77
C TRP A 195 0.47 -14.63 -18.77
N ILE A 196 1.65 -15.10 -19.18
CA ILE A 196 2.87 -14.26 -19.25
C ILE A 196 2.70 -13.16 -20.32
N ALA A 197 2.20 -13.48 -21.51
CA ALA A 197 1.98 -12.51 -22.59
C ALA A 197 0.89 -11.48 -22.23
N GLY A 198 -0.18 -11.92 -21.55
CA GLY A 198 -1.22 -11.02 -21.04
C GLY A 198 -0.68 -10.08 -19.97
N LYS A 199 0.16 -10.58 -19.05
CA LYS A 199 0.86 -9.76 -18.06
C LYS A 199 1.78 -8.74 -18.71
N GLN A 200 2.59 -9.14 -19.68
CA GLN A 200 3.50 -8.24 -20.38
C GLN A 200 2.76 -7.10 -21.10
N ARG A 201 1.59 -7.37 -21.71
CA ARG A 201 0.74 -6.33 -22.31
C ARG A 201 0.18 -5.35 -21.28
N GLN A 202 -0.17 -5.82 -20.08
CA GLN A 202 -0.64 -4.94 -19.00
C GLN A 202 0.49 -4.04 -18.50
N PHE A 203 1.70 -4.56 -18.36
CA PHE A 203 2.86 -3.79 -17.92
C PHE A 203 3.32 -2.76 -18.94
N SER A 204 3.19 -3.05 -20.24
CA SER A 204 3.61 -2.13 -21.31
C SER A 204 2.55 -1.08 -21.71
N LYS A 205 1.36 -1.09 -21.09
CA LYS A 205 0.28 -0.11 -21.35
C LYS A 205 0.18 0.98 -20.28
N GLN A 206 0.92 0.87 -19.18
CA GLN A 206 1.07 1.91 -18.16
C GLN A 206 2.29 2.77 -18.49
#